data_AF-A0A939HTN4-F1
#
_entry.id   AF-A0A939HTN4-F1
#
_cell.length_a   1.000
_cell.length_b   1.000
_cell.length_c   1.000
_cell.angle_alpha   90.00
_cell.angle_beta   90.00
_cell.angle_gamma   90.00
#
_symmetry.space_group_name_H-M   'P 1'
#
loop_
_entity.id
_entity.type
_entity.pdbx_description
1 polymer ?
#
loop_
_entity_poly.entity_id
_entity_poly.type
_entity_poly.pdbx_seq_one_letter_code
_entity_poly.pdbx_strand_id
1 'polypeptide(L)'
;MGTIQVIEQIFIGVKTGKVFRPFSSSAQIHCRGYSLPLQRAITDFGADVPFGKIPEKLQEHYGITVPISSAQTITQKHAHAVKVSQKLEEKIPDRDGVEQIIAEMARL
;
A
#
# COMPACT_ATOMS: atom_id res chain seq x y z
N MET A 1 -24.72 -1.55 -2.46
CA MET A 1 -23.75 -2.62 -2.17
C MET A 1 -24.29 -3.47 -1.04
N GLY A 2 -24.17 -4.80 -1.13
CA GLY A 2 -24.60 -5.71 -0.06
C GLY A 2 -23.58 -5.79 1.08
N THR A 3 -24.05 -6.04 2.30
CA THR A 3 -23.17 -6.28 3.45
C THR A 3 -22.56 -7.68 3.33
N ILE A 4 -21.23 -7.77 3.22
CA ILE A 4 -20.50 -9.03 3.32
C ILE A 4 -20.10 -9.21 4.79
N GLN A 5 -20.47 -10.35 5.38
CA GLN A 5 -20.13 -10.69 6.75
C GLN A 5 -19.35 -12.00 6.78
N VAL A 6 -18.38 -12.07 7.69
CA VAL A 6 -17.63 -13.29 8.00
C VAL A 6 -18.21 -13.86 9.29
N ILE A 7 -18.76 -15.06 9.21
CA ILE A 7 -19.17 -15.85 10.37
C ILE A 7 -18.08 -16.91 10.58
N GLU A 8 -17.36 -16.84 11.68
CA GLU A 8 -16.33 -17.81 12.04
C GLU A 8 -16.36 -18.14 13.53
N GLN A 9 -15.84 -19.31 13.89
CA GLN A 9 -15.66 -19.70 15.28
C GLN A 9 -14.48 -18.94 15.89
N ILE A 10 -14.71 -18.32 17.06
CA ILE A 10 -13.73 -17.51 17.77
C ILE A 10 -13.24 -18.29 19.00
N PHE A 11 -11.93 -18.29 19.21
CA PHE A 11 -11.30 -18.93 20.37
C PHE A 11 -10.63 -17.87 21.26
N ILE A 12 -10.52 -18.16 22.55
CA ILE A 12 -9.70 -17.37 23.49
C ILE A 12 -8.54 -18.25 23.94
N GLY A 13 -7.32 -17.78 23.72
CA GLY A 13 -6.13 -18.49 24.16
C GLY A 13 -6.03 -18.47 25.69
N VAL A 14 -6.17 -19.63 26.34
CA VAL A 14 -6.21 -19.73 27.81
C VAL A 14 -4.97 -19.13 28.48
N LYS A 15 -3.78 -19.28 27.86
CA LYS A 15 -2.52 -18.76 28.40
C LYS A 15 -2.28 -17.27 28.09
N THR A 16 -2.80 -16.78 26.97
CA THR A 16 -2.50 -15.42 26.47
C THR A 16 -3.63 -14.43 26.72
N GLY A 17 -4.85 -14.90 27.00
CA GLY A 17 -6.07 -14.09 27.06
C GLY A 17 -6.45 -13.47 25.71
N LYS A 18 -5.77 -13.81 24.61
CA LYS A 18 -5.99 -13.19 23.30
C LYS A 18 -7.05 -13.93 22.49
N VAL A 19 -7.84 -13.14 21.78
CA VAL A 19 -8.81 -13.65 20.80
C VAL A 19 -8.08 -14.20 19.58
N PHE A 20 -8.43 -15.43 19.19
CA PHE A 20 -7.95 -16.09 17.98
C PHE A 20 -9.13 -16.31 17.01
N ARG A 21 -8.96 -15.81 15.78
CA ARG A 21 -9.94 -15.87 14.69
C ARG A 21 -9.34 -16.62 13.51
N PRO A 22 -9.53 -17.95 13.41
CA PRO A 22 -8.79 -18.80 12.47
C PRO A 22 -8.91 -18.33 11.02
N PHE A 23 -10.12 -18.00 10.57
CA PHE A 23 -10.36 -17.59 9.19
C PHE A 23 -9.78 -16.20 8.95
N SER A 24 -10.11 -15.22 9.80
CA SER A 24 -9.56 -13.85 9.64
C SER A 24 -8.03 -13.86 9.66
N SER A 25 -7.40 -14.63 10.55
CA SER A 25 -5.95 -14.77 10.63
C SER A 25 -5.37 -15.43 9.38
N SER A 26 -5.97 -16.54 8.91
CA SER A 26 -5.51 -17.25 7.71
C SER A 26 -5.69 -16.43 6.43
N ALA A 27 -6.83 -15.74 6.28
CA ALA A 27 -7.13 -14.86 5.16
C ALA A 27 -6.45 -13.48 5.25
N GLN A 28 -5.69 -13.22 6.33
CA GLN A 28 -5.05 -11.94 6.62
C GLN A 28 -6.02 -10.74 6.67
N ILE A 29 -7.29 -11.02 7.00
CA ILE A 29 -8.34 -10.03 7.17
C ILE A 29 -8.27 -9.52 8.60
N HIS A 30 -8.25 -8.20 8.75
CA HIS A 30 -8.34 -7.55 10.05
C HIS A 30 -9.29 -6.36 9.97
N CYS A 31 -9.89 -6.04 11.11
CA CYS A 31 -10.82 -4.91 11.20
C CYS A 31 -10.13 -3.62 10.76
N ARG A 32 -10.80 -2.85 9.88
CA ARG A 32 -10.27 -1.58 9.31
C ARG A 32 -8.95 -1.74 8.56
N GLY A 33 -8.64 -2.96 8.11
CA GLY A 33 -7.49 -3.25 7.27
C GLY A 33 -7.72 -2.83 5.83
N TYR A 34 -6.65 -2.41 5.18
CA TYR A 34 -6.60 -2.17 3.75
C TYR A 34 -5.71 -3.23 3.13
N SER A 35 -6.20 -3.96 2.13
CA SER A 35 -5.37 -4.95 1.43
C SER A 35 -4.18 -4.28 0.74
N LEU A 36 -3.07 -4.99 0.55
CA LEU A 36 -1.90 -4.42 -0.11
C LEU A 36 -2.20 -3.87 -1.53
N PRO A 37 -3.01 -4.54 -2.37
CA PRO A 37 -3.42 -3.97 -3.65
C PRO A 37 -4.19 -2.66 -3.51
N LEU A 38 -5.10 -2.57 -2.54
CA LEU A 38 -5.86 -1.34 -2.30
C LEU A 38 -4.95 -0.21 -1.78
N GLN A 39 -4.00 -0.53 -0.90
CA GLN A 39 -3.03 0.46 -0.43
C GLN A 39 -2.20 1.03 -1.60
N ARG A 40 -1.82 0.20 -2.57
CA ARG A 40 -1.10 0.65 -3.78
C ARG A 40 -1.95 1.60 -4.61
N ALA A 41 -3.17 1.20 -4.98
CA ALA A 41 -4.09 2.07 -5.72
C ALA A 41 -4.33 3.42 -5.01
N ILE A 42 -4.48 3.40 -3.68
CA ILE A 42 -4.59 4.62 -2.87
C ILE A 42 -3.33 5.49 -2.99
N THR A 43 -2.15 4.88 -2.94
CA THR A 43 -0.86 5.57 -2.98
C THR A 43 -0.60 6.17 -4.37
N ASP A 44 -0.96 5.45 -5.42
CA ASP A 44 -0.85 5.92 -6.81
C ASP A 44 -1.69 7.19 -6.99
N PHE A 45 -2.97 7.17 -6.57
CA PHE A 45 -3.77 8.40 -6.57
C PHE A 45 -3.23 9.49 -5.63
N GLY A 46 -2.65 9.10 -4.49
CA GLY A 46 -2.02 10.03 -3.56
C GLY A 46 -0.78 10.75 -4.12
N ALA A 47 -0.14 10.18 -5.14
CA ALA A 47 0.94 10.81 -5.88
C ALA A 47 0.42 11.72 -7.02
N ASP A 48 -0.74 11.38 -7.60
CA ASP A 48 -1.25 12.02 -8.82
C ASP A 48 -2.24 13.16 -8.59
N VAL A 49 -3.09 13.08 -7.55
CA VAL A 49 -4.20 14.03 -7.34
C VAL A 49 -4.29 14.55 -5.91
N PRO A 50 -4.93 15.72 -5.68
CA PRO A 50 -5.20 16.20 -4.32
C PRO A 50 -6.02 15.17 -3.52
N PHE A 51 -5.71 15.01 -2.23
CA PHE A 51 -6.38 14.04 -1.36
C PHE A 51 -7.91 14.14 -1.33
N GLY A 52 -8.47 15.34 -1.52
CA GLY A 52 -9.91 15.55 -1.60
C GLY A 52 -10.58 14.88 -2.81
N LYS A 53 -9.82 14.51 -3.85
CA LYS A 53 -10.30 13.86 -5.07
C LYS A 53 -10.13 12.35 -5.10
N ILE A 54 -9.36 11.79 -4.16
CA ILE A 54 -9.12 10.35 -4.08
C ILE A 54 -10.43 9.55 -3.84
N PRO A 55 -11.37 9.97 -2.97
CA PRO A 55 -12.62 9.24 -2.80
C PRO A 55 -13.43 9.11 -4.11
N GLU A 56 -13.50 10.19 -4.90
CA GLU A 56 -14.16 10.18 -6.21
C GLU A 56 -13.47 9.19 -7.15
N LYS A 57 -12.13 9.19 -7.19
CA LYS A 57 -11.34 8.27 -8.03
C LYS A 57 -11.45 6.82 -7.63
N LEU A 58 -11.43 6.50 -6.34
CA LEU A 58 -11.63 5.12 -5.88
C LEU A 58 -13.05 4.62 -6.18
N GLN A 59 -14.05 5.50 -6.13
CA GLN A 59 -15.41 5.15 -6.51
C GLN A 59 -15.52 4.89 -8.02
N GLU A 60 -14.88 5.71 -8.84
CA GLU A 60 -14.84 5.57 -10.31
C GLU A 60 -14.17 4.26 -10.75
N HIS A 61 -13.00 3.95 -10.18
CA HIS A 61 -12.17 2.83 -10.64
C HIS A 61 -12.44 1.49 -9.93
N TYR A 62 -12.87 1.54 -8.66
CA TYR A 62 -12.97 0.34 -7.81
C TYR A 62 -14.35 0.17 -7.16
N GLY A 63 -15.28 1.12 -7.36
CA GLY A 63 -16.62 1.05 -6.80
C GLY A 63 -16.67 1.20 -5.27
N ILE A 64 -15.60 1.67 -4.64
CA ILE A 64 -15.47 1.81 -3.19
C ILE A 64 -15.10 3.24 -2.80
N THR A 65 -15.52 3.64 -1.60
CA THR A 65 -15.13 4.93 -1.00
C THR A 65 -14.23 4.67 0.21
N VAL A 66 -13.13 5.42 0.32
CA VAL A 66 -12.21 5.38 1.45
C VAL A 66 -12.17 6.78 2.10
N PRO A 67 -12.12 6.89 3.45
CA PRO A 67 -11.95 8.18 4.11
C PRO A 67 -10.66 8.88 3.68
N ILE A 68 -10.73 10.19 3.43
CA ILE A 68 -9.58 11.01 3.00
C ILE A 68 -8.40 10.85 3.96
N SER A 69 -8.65 10.83 5.27
CA SER A 69 -7.62 10.64 6.29
C SER A 69 -6.89 9.30 6.15
N SER A 70 -7.60 8.23 5.80
CA SER A 70 -7.00 6.92 5.55
C SER A 70 -6.14 6.94 4.29
N ALA A 71 -6.60 7.59 3.22
CA ALA A 71 -5.82 7.75 2.00
C ALA A 71 -4.50 8.52 2.26
N GLN A 72 -4.57 9.59 3.06
CA GLN A 72 -3.39 10.36 3.49
C GLN A 72 -2.42 9.50 4.31
N THR A 73 -2.90 8.83 5.36
CA THR A 73 -2.05 8.00 6.22
C THR A 73 -1.36 6.88 5.43
N ILE A 74 -2.09 6.21 4.53
CA ILE A 74 -1.53 5.15 3.69
C ILE A 74 -0.46 5.72 2.76
N THR A 75 -0.77 6.79 2.03
CA THR A 75 0.18 7.43 1.10
C THR A 75 1.46 7.87 1.81
N GLN A 76 1.32 8.55 2.95
CA GLN A 76 2.47 9.01 3.75
C GLN A 76 3.32 7.85 4.28
N LYS A 77 2.68 6.75 4.70
CA LYS A 77 3.40 5.55 5.15
C LYS A 77 4.26 4.96 4.03
N HIS A 78 3.72 4.85 2.81
CA HIS A 78 4.49 4.36 1.65
C HIS A 78 5.59 5.35 1.25
N ALA A 79 5.30 6.65 1.21
CA ALA A 79 6.29 7.67 0.93
C ALA A 79 7.46 7.64 1.94
N HIS A 80 7.16 7.46 3.23
CA HIS A 80 8.17 7.30 4.27
C HIS A 80 9.03 6.05 4.05
N ALA A 81 8.41 4.91 3.72
CA ALA A 81 9.13 3.67 3.43
C ALA A 81 10.08 3.82 2.22
N VAL A 82 9.62 4.48 1.16
CA VAL A 82 10.46 4.79 -0.02
C VAL A 82 11.62 5.69 0.39
N LYS A 83 11.36 6.77 1.14
CA LYS A 83 12.40 7.69 1.62
C LYS A 83 13.48 6.97 2.45
N VAL A 84 13.08 6.06 3.33
CA VAL A 84 14.02 5.26 4.14
C VAL A 84 14.79 4.24 3.29
N SER A 85 14.16 3.68 2.26
CA SER A 85 14.78 2.68 1.38
C SER A 85 15.75 3.29 0.34
N GLN A 86 15.72 4.60 0.12
CA GLN A 86 16.64 5.26 -0.79
C GLN A 86 18.06 5.24 -0.19
N LYS A 87 18.89 4.29 -0.65
CA LYS A 87 20.34 4.34 -0.48
C LYS A 87 20.86 5.48 -1.37
N LEU A 88 21.01 6.66 -0.79
CA LEU A 88 21.54 7.82 -1.47
C LEU A 88 23.06 7.64 -1.69
N GLU A 89 23.45 6.96 -2.77
CA GLU A 89 24.79 7.19 -3.34
C GLU A 89 24.77 8.54 -4.08
N GLU A 90 24.79 9.62 -3.30
CA GLU A 90 24.84 11.02 -3.76
C GLU A 90 26.23 11.44 -4.27
N LYS A 91 27.12 10.49 -4.57
CA LYS A 91 28.37 10.86 -5.24
C LYS A 91 28.11 10.95 -6.72
N ILE A 92 28.03 12.19 -7.22
CA ILE A 92 28.36 12.47 -8.62
C ILE A 92 29.73 11.78 -8.85
N PRO A 93 29.84 10.86 -9.82
CA PRO A 93 31.10 10.20 -10.08
C PRO A 93 32.16 11.26 -10.38
N ASP A 94 33.33 11.17 -9.74
CA ASP A 94 34.49 12.04 -9.99
C ASP A 94 35.17 11.73 -11.34
N ARG A 95 34.47 11.00 -12.22
CA ARG A 95 34.92 10.66 -13.56
C ARG A 95 34.05 11.42 -14.55
N ASP A 96 34.69 12.03 -15.54
CA ASP A 96 34.00 12.60 -16.67
C ASP A 96 33.14 11.53 -17.36
N GLY A 97 32.03 11.97 -17.96
CA GLY A 97 31.21 11.11 -18.80
C GLY A 97 32.05 10.53 -19.94
N VAL A 98 31.84 9.26 -20.27
CA VAL A 98 32.48 8.63 -21.43
C VAL A 98 31.83 9.14 -22.72
N GLU A 99 32.63 9.32 -23.77
CA GLU A 99 32.17 9.86 -25.07
C GLU A 99 31.08 8.99 -25.73
N GLN A 100 31.06 7.70 -25.42
CA GLN A 100 30.06 6.77 -25.94
C GLN A 100 29.66 5.72 -24.89
N ILE A 101 28.35 5.53 -24.71
CA ILE A 101 27.79 4.44 -23.90
C ILE A 101 27.08 3.47 -24.85
N ILE A 102 27.43 2.18 -24.78
CA ILE A 102 26.72 1.10 -25.46
C ILE A 102 26.02 0.28 -24.39
N ALA A 103 24.69 0.25 -24.42
CA ALA A 103 23.87 -0.55 -23.50
C ALA A 103 22.99 -1.52 -24.30
N GLU A 104 22.94 -2.77 -23.86
CA GLU A 104 22.05 -3.78 -24.42
C GLU A 104 20.64 -3.61 -23.85
N MET A 105 19.67 -3.40 -24.72
CA MET A 105 18.26 -3.44 -24.34
C MET A 105 17.81 -4.90 -24.38
N ALA A 106 17.74 -5.54 -23.22
CA ALA A 106 17.10 -6.85 -23.10
C ALA A 106 15.61 -6.69 -23.46
N ARG A 107 15.20 -7.32 -24.56
CA ARG A 107 13.79 -7.44 -24.95
C ARG A 107 13.11 -8.43 -24.00
N LEU A 108 12.02 -7.99 -23.37
CA LEU A 108 11.06 -8.88 -22.70
C LEU A 108 10.40 -9.82 -23.70
#